data_AF-A0A1Y2CI25-F1
#
_entry.id   AF-A0A1Y2CI25-F1
#
_cell.length_a   1.000
_cell.length_b   1.000
_cell.length_c   1.000
_cell.angle_alpha   90.00
_cell.angle_beta   90.00
_cell.angle_gamma   90.00
#
_symmetry.space_group_name_H-M   'P 1'
#
loop_
_entity.id
_entity.type
_entity.pdbx_description
1 polymer ?
#
loop_
_entity_poly.entity_id
_entity_poly.type
_entity_poly.pdbx_seq_one_letter_code
_entity_poly.pdbx_strand_id
1 'polypeptide(L)'
;MIIMLPSLLLTLLFFGSNTMALSSIGILVNAVLPEGTVPSDSYNMGAWNGCQRAIAGYSSHRCVWLTASSTMDSVTRFTQLMEADSSIVQVLVLDIQGLEYTRVLATRFPNVTYSLLKATVSPTDPPNIQGASFNYDQALFLA
;
A
#
# COMPACT_ATOMS: atom_id res chain seq x y z
N MET A 1 24.45 42.82 46.30
CA MET A 1 23.34 43.39 45.50
C MET A 1 23.55 42.94 44.06
N ILE A 2 22.62 42.11 43.54
CA ILE A 2 22.33 41.84 42.11
C ILE A 2 23.47 41.12 41.34
N ILE A 3 23.52 39.77 41.29
CA ILE A 3 22.76 38.81 40.45
C ILE A 3 22.89 39.10 38.94
N MET A 4 23.53 38.19 38.17
CA MET A 4 22.94 37.43 37.04
C MET A 4 23.98 36.86 36.06
N LEU A 5 24.13 35.52 36.07
CA LEU A 5 24.11 34.73 34.81
C LEU A 5 22.79 35.06 34.09
N PRO A 6 22.71 35.18 32.74
CA PRO A 6 22.89 34.02 31.86
C PRO A 6 23.27 34.31 30.38
N SER A 7 23.96 33.38 29.70
CA SER A 7 23.91 33.31 28.22
C SER A 7 24.02 31.87 27.71
N LEU A 8 23.50 30.92 28.50
CA LEU A 8 23.26 29.54 28.08
C LEU A 8 21.80 29.40 27.65
N LEU A 9 21.40 30.10 26.58
CA LEU A 9 20.02 30.02 26.09
C LEU A 9 19.95 30.35 24.60
N LEU A 10 20.38 29.42 23.74
CA LEU A 10 19.89 29.37 22.35
C LEU A 10 20.03 27.96 21.73
N THR A 11 19.72 26.93 22.50
CA THR A 11 19.50 25.57 22.00
C THR A 11 18.15 25.11 22.47
N LEU A 12 17.08 25.61 21.83
CA LEU A 12 15.75 25.01 21.83
C LEU A 12 14.86 25.89 20.95
N LEU A 13 14.22 25.26 19.96
CA LEU A 13 13.09 25.70 19.12
C LEU A 13 13.33 25.51 17.62
N PHE A 14 13.89 24.37 17.23
CA PHE A 14 13.33 23.63 16.10
C PHE A 14 12.59 22.42 16.67
N PHE A 15 11.49 22.67 17.38
CA PHE A 15 10.43 21.67 17.44
C PHE A 15 9.80 21.67 16.04
N GLY A 16 10.42 20.90 15.15
CA GLY A 16 9.76 20.46 13.94
C GLY A 16 8.40 19.93 14.35
N SER A 17 7.35 20.53 13.82
CA SER A 17 6.01 20.02 13.90
C SER A 17 6.10 18.56 13.46
N ASN A 18 5.93 17.61 14.39
CA ASN A 18 5.74 16.21 14.03
C ASN A 18 4.37 16.12 13.36
N THR A 19 4.28 16.61 12.12
CA THR A 19 3.20 16.23 11.22
C THR A 19 3.35 14.73 11.07
N MET A 20 2.50 13.96 11.76
CA MET A 20 2.51 12.51 11.61
C MET A 20 2.39 12.22 10.11
N ALA A 21 3.44 11.65 9.52
CA ALA A 21 3.46 11.34 8.11
C ALA A 21 2.35 10.31 7.85
N LEU A 22 1.41 10.68 6.97
CA LEU A 22 0.36 9.78 6.53
C LEU A 22 0.98 8.57 5.85
N SER A 23 0.53 7.37 6.18
CA SER A 23 0.93 6.11 5.55
C SER A 23 -0.28 5.46 4.88
N SER A 24 -0.11 5.01 3.65
CA SER A 24 -1.20 4.44 2.86
C SER A 24 -0.96 2.97 2.54
N ILE A 25 -2.04 2.20 2.59
CA ILE A 25 -2.10 0.83 2.08
C ILE A 25 -2.85 0.87 0.76
N GLY A 26 -2.15 0.62 -0.34
CA GLY A 26 -2.73 0.48 -1.67
C GLY A 26 -3.38 -0.88 -1.85
N ILE A 27 -4.58 -0.90 -2.42
CA ILE A 27 -5.27 -2.12 -2.84
C ILE A 27 -5.31 -2.10 -4.36
N LEU A 28 -4.44 -2.90 -4.97
CA LEU A 28 -4.27 -2.98 -6.40
C LEU A 28 -5.21 -4.02 -7.00
N VAL A 29 -6.06 -3.56 -7.91
CA VAL A 29 -7.05 -4.39 -8.60
C VAL A 29 -6.88 -4.22 -10.10
N ASN A 30 -6.69 -5.34 -10.80
CA ASN A 30 -6.62 -5.38 -12.27
C ASN A 30 -8.03 -5.51 -12.89
N ALA A 31 -9.00 -4.81 -12.32
CA ALA A 31 -10.32 -4.65 -12.91
C ALA A 31 -10.31 -3.34 -13.68
N VAL A 32 -10.52 -3.42 -14.99
CA VAL A 32 -10.67 -2.24 -15.85
C VAL A 32 -12.03 -1.61 -15.53
N LEU A 33 -12.00 -0.57 -14.71
CA LEU A 33 -13.18 0.17 -14.28
C LEU A 33 -13.12 1.61 -14.82
N PRO A 34 -14.26 2.28 -15.04
CA PRO A 34 -14.27 3.71 -15.31
C PRO A 34 -13.54 4.46 -14.18
N GLU A 35 -12.80 5.51 -14.50
CA GLU A 35 -12.02 6.25 -13.50
C GLU A 35 -12.91 6.74 -12.34
N GLY A 36 -12.42 6.59 -11.11
CA GLY A 36 -13.17 6.91 -9.90
C GLY A 36 -14.20 5.85 -9.47
N THR A 37 -14.37 4.76 -10.23
CA THR A 37 -15.26 3.66 -9.85
C THR A 37 -14.59 2.74 -8.84
N VAL A 38 -15.32 2.40 -7.77
CA VAL A 38 -14.89 1.46 -6.74
C VAL A 38 -15.25 0.03 -7.17
N PRO A 39 -14.32 -0.95 -7.06
CA PRO A 39 -14.64 -2.35 -7.27
C PRO A 39 -15.75 -2.81 -6.31
N SER A 40 -16.81 -3.44 -6.83
CA SER A 40 -18.00 -3.80 -6.04
C SER A 40 -18.19 -5.30 -5.81
N ASP A 41 -17.34 -6.15 -6.38
CA ASP A 41 -17.43 -7.59 -6.13
C ASP A 41 -17.01 -7.96 -4.69
N SER A 42 -17.55 -9.10 -4.22
CA SER A 42 -17.35 -9.54 -2.84
C SER A 42 -15.89 -9.86 -2.50
N TYR A 43 -15.08 -10.25 -3.49
CA TYR A 43 -13.67 -10.55 -3.32
C TYR A 43 -12.87 -9.27 -3.02
N ASN A 44 -13.01 -8.25 -3.86
CA ASN A 44 -12.34 -6.97 -3.72
C ASN A 44 -12.82 -6.21 -2.47
N MET A 45 -14.12 -6.22 -2.20
CA MET A 45 -14.68 -5.60 -1.00
C MET A 45 -14.20 -6.29 0.29
N GLY A 46 -13.94 -7.61 0.25
CA GLY A 46 -13.33 -8.33 1.36
C GLY A 46 -11.96 -7.77 1.75
N ALA A 47 -11.11 -7.49 0.75
CA ALA A 47 -9.79 -6.90 0.95
C ALA A 47 -9.88 -5.44 1.46
N TRP A 48 -10.80 -4.65 0.91
CA TRP A 48 -11.07 -3.28 1.40
C TRP A 48 -11.45 -3.28 2.87
N ASN A 49 -12.43 -4.11 3.25
CA ASN A 49 -12.88 -4.22 4.64
C ASN A 49 -11.75 -4.73 5.56
N GLY A 50 -10.91 -5.65 5.07
CA GLY A 50 -9.71 -6.08 5.78
C GLY A 50 -8.75 -4.92 6.05
N CYS A 51 -8.46 -4.11 5.04
CA CYS A 51 -7.60 -2.93 5.18
C CYS A 51 -8.18 -1.92 6.17
N GLN A 52 -9.47 -1.58 6.05
CA GLN A 52 -10.15 -0.65 6.97
C GLN A 52 -10.07 -1.13 8.42
N ARG A 53 -10.21 -2.44 8.66
CA ARG A 53 -10.03 -3.02 10.00
C ARG A 53 -8.58 -2.96 10.48
N ALA A 54 -7.60 -3.21 9.60
CA ALA A 54 -6.19 -3.18 9.96
C ALA A 54 -5.71 -1.79 10.39
N ILE A 55 -6.25 -0.73 9.78
CA ILE A 55 -5.92 0.66 10.11
C ILE A 55 -6.84 1.24 11.20
N ALA A 56 -7.81 0.47 11.72
CA ALA A 56 -8.73 0.95 12.73
C ALA A 56 -7.96 1.37 13.99
N GLY A 57 -8.09 2.64 14.38
CA GLY A 57 -7.35 3.21 15.52
C GLY A 57 -6.04 3.92 15.14
N TYR A 58 -5.63 3.88 13.86
CA TYR A 58 -4.44 4.58 13.37
C TYR A 58 -4.85 5.76 12.48
N SER A 59 -4.96 6.96 13.07
CA SER A 59 -5.39 8.18 12.36
C SER A 59 -4.40 8.67 11.28
N SER A 60 -3.15 8.22 11.35
CA SER A 60 -2.11 8.48 10.35
C SER A 60 -2.11 7.44 9.22
N HIS A 61 -3.13 6.59 9.10
CA HIS A 61 -3.20 5.54 8.08
C HIS A 61 -4.47 5.63 7.25
N ARG A 62 -4.39 5.27 5.96
CA ARG A 62 -5.55 5.14 5.06
C ARG A 62 -5.41 4.01 4.06
N CYS A 63 -6.54 3.54 3.54
CA CYS A 63 -6.60 2.61 2.42
C CYS A 63 -6.91 3.36 1.13
N VAL A 64 -6.27 2.97 0.03
CA VAL A 64 -6.50 3.58 -1.30
C VAL A 64 -6.67 2.50 -2.35
N TRP A 65 -7.49 2.76 -3.36
CA TRP A 65 -7.61 1.89 -4.52
C TRP A 65 -6.56 2.24 -5.57
N LEU A 66 -5.91 1.21 -6.10
CA LEU A 66 -5.03 1.31 -7.27
C LEU A 66 -5.67 0.50 -8.39
N THR A 67 -6.51 1.15 -9.22
CA THR A 67 -7.30 0.46 -10.25
C THR A 67 -6.63 0.55 -11.62
N ALA A 68 -6.75 -0.52 -12.39
CA ALA A 68 -6.36 -0.53 -13.80
C ALA A 68 -7.23 0.45 -14.62
N SER A 69 -6.75 0.78 -15.82
CA SER A 69 -7.43 1.67 -16.76
C SER A 69 -7.80 0.91 -18.04
N SER A 70 -8.87 1.35 -18.72
CA SER A 70 -9.24 0.84 -20.04
C SER A 70 -8.40 1.42 -21.17
N THR A 71 -7.72 2.53 -20.90
CA THR A 71 -6.99 3.34 -21.90
C THR A 71 -5.48 3.23 -21.78
N MET A 72 -4.97 2.50 -20.78
CA MET A 72 -3.55 2.44 -20.44
C MET A 72 -3.22 1.05 -19.89
N ASP A 73 -2.01 0.55 -20.20
CA ASP A 73 -1.54 -0.70 -19.62
C ASP A 73 -1.42 -0.61 -18.09
N SER A 74 -1.60 -1.75 -17.42
CA SER A 74 -1.69 -1.80 -15.96
C SER A 74 -0.38 -1.36 -15.28
N VAL A 75 0.80 -1.70 -15.82
CA VAL A 75 2.10 -1.30 -15.24
C VAL A 75 2.25 0.21 -15.25
N THR A 76 1.98 0.85 -16.39
CA THR A 76 2.06 2.31 -16.53
C THR A 76 1.05 2.99 -15.60
N ARG A 77 -0.20 2.52 -15.57
CA ARG A 77 -1.23 3.12 -14.70
C ARG A 77 -0.85 2.99 -13.22
N PHE A 78 -0.46 1.82 -12.76
CA PHE A 78 -0.08 1.62 -11.36
C PHE A 78 1.15 2.41 -10.99
N THR A 79 2.14 2.52 -11.89
CA THR A 79 3.31 3.39 -11.69
C THR A 79 2.89 4.83 -11.45
N GLN A 80 2.00 5.39 -12.28
CA GLN A 80 1.53 6.77 -12.12
C GLN A 80 0.81 6.99 -10.79
N LEU A 81 -0.03 6.04 -10.36
CA LEU A 81 -0.74 6.12 -9.08
C LEU A 81 0.23 6.06 -7.89
N MET A 82 1.26 5.22 -7.98
CA MET A 82 2.31 5.09 -6.97
C MET A 82 3.20 6.34 -6.90
N GLU A 83 3.51 6.97 -8.03
CA GLU A 83 4.28 8.22 -8.09
C GLU A 83 3.50 9.42 -7.59
N ALA A 84 2.18 9.44 -7.83
CA ALA A 84 1.30 10.49 -7.34
C ALA A 84 1.10 10.46 -5.81
N ASP A 85 1.41 9.33 -5.17
CA ASP A 85 1.14 9.11 -3.76
C ASP A 85 2.31 8.45 -3.02
N SER A 86 3.28 9.27 -2.63
CA SER A 86 4.46 8.83 -1.87
C SER A 86 4.14 8.35 -0.45
N SER A 87 2.88 8.43 0.00
CA SER A 87 2.48 7.87 1.29
C SER A 87 2.24 6.37 1.24
N ILE A 88 2.14 5.77 0.05
CA ILE A 88 1.96 4.32 -0.10
C ILE A 88 3.21 3.59 0.37
N VAL A 89 3.06 2.77 1.40
CA VAL A 89 4.15 1.96 2.00
C VAL A 89 3.90 0.46 1.88
N GLN A 90 2.65 0.06 1.64
CA GLN A 90 2.24 -1.32 1.43
C GLN A 90 1.24 -1.36 0.28
N VAL A 91 1.37 -2.35 -0.60
CA VAL A 91 0.37 -2.68 -1.62
C VAL A 91 -0.11 -4.11 -1.42
N LEU A 92 -1.42 -4.30 -1.46
CA LEU A 92 -2.09 -5.59 -1.55
C LEU A 92 -2.52 -5.81 -3.00
N VAL A 93 -2.03 -6.87 -3.64
CA VAL A 93 -2.28 -7.17 -5.06
C VAL A 93 -3.37 -8.22 -5.16
N LEU A 94 -4.53 -7.81 -5.69
CA LEU A 94 -5.72 -8.64 -5.88
C LEU A 94 -5.84 -9.10 -7.34
N ASP A 95 -4.82 -9.78 -7.84
CA ASP A 95 -4.82 -10.37 -9.17
C ASP A 95 -3.97 -11.65 -9.20
N ILE A 96 -4.56 -12.72 -9.70
CA ILE A 96 -3.90 -14.01 -9.87
C ILE A 96 -2.75 -13.96 -10.89
N GLN A 97 -2.82 -13.04 -11.85
CA GLN A 97 -1.76 -12.81 -12.85
C GLN A 97 -0.83 -11.66 -12.43
N GLY A 98 -0.96 -11.18 -11.19
CA GLY A 98 -0.33 -9.94 -10.77
C GLY A 98 1.17 -9.96 -10.56
N LEU A 99 1.78 -11.14 -10.57
CA LEU A 99 3.20 -11.31 -10.22
C LEU A 99 4.14 -10.54 -11.14
N GLU A 100 3.87 -10.53 -12.44
CA GLU A 100 4.80 -9.95 -13.42
C GLU A 100 4.89 -8.42 -13.29
N TYR A 101 3.74 -7.72 -13.28
CA TYR A 101 3.77 -6.28 -13.07
C TYR A 101 4.19 -5.93 -11.64
N THR A 102 3.93 -6.80 -10.65
CA THR A 102 4.38 -6.55 -9.27
C THR A 102 5.90 -6.57 -9.18
N ARG A 103 6.61 -7.44 -9.92
CA ARG A 103 8.08 -7.42 -10.00
C ARG A 103 8.61 -6.08 -10.52
N VAL A 104 7.98 -5.55 -11.57
CA VAL A 104 8.35 -4.25 -12.15
C VAL A 104 8.14 -3.13 -11.13
N LEU A 105 6.97 -3.09 -10.50
CA LEU A 105 6.64 -2.08 -9.48
C LEU A 105 7.55 -2.20 -8.24
N ALA A 106 7.80 -3.42 -7.77
CA ALA A 106 8.65 -3.68 -6.61
C ALA A 106 10.10 -3.26 -6.83
N THR A 107 10.61 -3.43 -8.05
CA THR A 107 11.94 -2.93 -8.45
C THR A 107 11.99 -1.40 -8.49
N ARG A 108 10.94 -0.76 -9.01
CA ARG A 108 10.86 0.71 -9.13
C ARG A 108 10.62 1.41 -7.81
N PHE A 109 9.85 0.80 -6.91
CA PHE A 109 9.49 1.33 -5.60
C PHE A 109 10.00 0.38 -4.49
N PRO A 110 11.32 0.32 -4.25
CA PRO A 110 11.92 -0.65 -3.33
C PRO A 110 11.53 -0.44 -1.87
N ASN A 111 11.04 0.75 -1.51
CA ASN A 111 10.58 1.08 -0.16
C ASN A 111 9.12 0.66 0.10
N VAL A 112 8.42 0.14 -0.91
CA VAL A 112 7.05 -0.34 -0.77
C VAL A 112 7.04 -1.85 -0.68
N THR A 113 6.32 -2.39 0.29
CA THR A 113 6.11 -3.83 0.41
C THR A 113 4.88 -4.26 -0.40
N TYR A 114 4.97 -5.35 -1.14
CA TYR A 114 3.90 -5.89 -1.97
C TYR A 114 3.44 -7.24 -1.44
N SER A 115 2.16 -7.38 -1.15
CA SER A 115 1.53 -8.63 -0.74
C SER A 115 0.66 -9.17 -1.86
N LEU A 116 1.07 -10.25 -2.51
CA LEU A 116 0.25 -10.91 -3.53
C LEU A 116 -0.66 -11.94 -2.89
N LEU A 117 -1.94 -11.88 -3.25
CA LEU A 117 -2.86 -12.97 -2.95
C LEU A 117 -2.84 -13.96 -4.12
N LYS A 118 -2.77 -15.25 -3.82
CA LYS A 118 -2.78 -16.36 -4.79
C LYS A 118 -1.52 -16.47 -5.67
N ALA A 119 -0.37 -16.02 -5.18
CA ALA A 119 0.90 -16.16 -5.89
C ALA A 119 1.97 -16.81 -5.01
N THR A 120 2.75 -17.70 -5.60
CA THR A 120 3.98 -18.22 -5.01
C THR A 120 5.12 -17.28 -5.38
N VAL A 121 5.81 -16.75 -4.36
CA VAL A 121 7.00 -15.90 -4.53
C VAL A 121 8.23 -16.79 -4.59
N SER A 122 9.08 -16.58 -5.59
CA SER A 122 10.37 -17.25 -5.77
C SER A 122 11.47 -16.53 -4.98
N PRO A 123 12.52 -17.23 -4.51
CA PRO A 123 13.72 -16.59 -3.96
C PRO A 123 14.42 -15.60 -4.89
N THR A 124 14.13 -15.66 -6.20
CA THR A 124 14.67 -14.74 -7.22
C THR A 124 13.82 -13.48 -7.41
N ASP A 125 12.64 -13.41 -6.80
CA ASP A 125 11.78 -12.22 -6.86
C ASP A 125 12.34 -11.08 -5.99
N PRO A 126 11.99 -9.81 -6.26
CA PRO A 126 12.38 -8.70 -5.41
C PRO A 126 12.05 -8.94 -3.92
N PRO A 127 12.95 -8.58 -2.99
CA PRO A 127 12.84 -8.96 -1.58
C PRO A 127 11.68 -8.26 -0.83
N ASN A 128 11.12 -7.21 -1.42
CA ASN A 128 9.94 -6.49 -0.93
C ASN A 128 8.62 -7.10 -1.43
N ILE A 129 8.64 -8.29 -2.01
CA ILE A 129 7.47 -9.05 -2.41
C ILE A 129 7.22 -10.20 -1.42
N GLN A 130 5.98 -10.34 -0.96
CA GLN A 130 5.51 -11.48 -0.19
C GLN A 130 4.22 -12.04 -0.81
N GLY A 131 4.03 -13.35 -0.66
CA GLY A 131 2.89 -14.08 -1.20
C GLY A 131 2.07 -14.72 -0.09
N ALA A 132 0.74 -14.66 -0.23
CA ALA A 132 -0.20 -15.44 0.55
C ALA A 132 -1.02 -16.32 -0.40
N SER A 133 -0.88 -17.64 -0.24
CA SER A 133 -1.69 -18.63 -0.96
C SER A 133 -2.78 -19.16 -0.06
N PHE A 134 -4.01 -19.16 -0.56
CA PHE A 134 -5.17 -19.76 0.12
C PHE A 134 -5.51 -21.08 -0.55
N ASN A 135 -5.85 -22.09 0.25
CA ASN A 135 -6.34 -23.36 -0.26
C ASN A 135 -7.86 -23.26 -0.48
N TYR A 136 -8.27 -22.95 -1.72
CA TYR A 136 -9.69 -22.83 -2.08
C TYR A 136 -10.42 -24.17 -2.02
N ASP A 137 -9.71 -25.29 -2.24
CA ASP A 137 -10.31 -26.63 -2.21
C ASP A 137 -10.85 -26.96 -0.81
N GLN A 138 -10.20 -26.46 0.24
CA GLN A 138 -10.71 -26.60 1.61
C GLN A 138 -12.01 -25.82 1.84
N ALA A 139 -12.14 -24.63 1.26
CA ALA A 139 -13.37 -23.85 1.36
C ALA A 139 -14.50 -24.44 0.50
N LEU A 140 -14.18 -24.92 -0.71
CA LEU A 140 -15.13 -25.56 -1.62
C LEU A 140 -15.64 -26.89 -1.08
N PHE A 141 -14.80 -27.65 -0.37
CA PHE A 141 -15.22 -28.91 0.26
C PHE A 141 -16.33 -28.72 1.30
N LEU A 142 -16.41 -27.54 1.93
CA LEU A 142 -17.39 -27.23 2.98
C LEU A 142 -18.69 -26.58 2.46
N ALA A 143 -18.77 -26.27 1.16
CA ALA A 143 -19.89 -25.56 0.54
C ALA A 143 -20.90 -26.54 -0.10
#